data_AF-A0A924I2W8-F1
#
_entry.id   AF-A0A924I2W8-F1
#
_cell.length_a   1.000
_cell.length_b   1.000
_cell.length_c   1.000
_cell.angle_alpha   90.00
_cell.angle_beta   90.00
_cell.angle_gamma   90.00
#
_symmetry.space_group_name_H-M   'P 1'
#
loop_
_entity.id
_entity.type
_entity.pdbx_description
1 polymer ?
#
loop_
_entity_poly.entity_id
_entity_poly.type
_entity_poly.pdbx_seq_one_letter_code
_entity_poly.pdbx_strand_id
1 'polypeptide(L)'
;MRSQLTARPHLPAARWPGATPYGLIALLTVGLILFYAGPMCPDVSGQFWIAHMMRGGVRLYVDFIEMNPPLWFWMAVPIDWAAEVSGIRYEYLVIAAVALAIASAVRAIDRLLPFGRLPKTLFLLFVVAILMIMPARDFEQREHLALIAGLPYFILAAARRDGRPVTPRLAVLVGTFAGIGLSLKPHFFAGPMLVELWLLTALRRDWRPMRPETLAMAAIVALY
;
A
#
# COMPACT_ATOMS: atom_id res chain seq x y z
N MET A 1 -15.92 -28.62 54.01
CA MET A 1 -16.23 -29.34 52.75
C MET A 1 -16.24 -28.35 51.59
N ARG A 2 -15.68 -28.77 50.46
CA ARG A 2 -15.06 -27.99 49.38
C ARG A 2 -15.97 -26.94 48.73
N SER A 3 -15.43 -25.72 48.57
CA SER A 3 -15.91 -24.73 47.63
C SER A 3 -15.66 -25.23 46.20
N GLN A 4 -16.73 -25.35 45.42
CA GLN A 4 -16.66 -25.66 44.00
C GLN A 4 -16.14 -24.42 43.26
N LEU A 5 -14.84 -24.44 42.97
CA LEU A 5 -14.20 -23.52 42.04
C LEU A 5 -14.88 -23.65 40.67
N THR A 6 -15.45 -22.55 40.22
CA THR A 6 -16.03 -22.34 38.90
C THR A 6 -14.99 -22.63 37.83
N ALA A 7 -15.07 -23.81 37.23
CA ALA A 7 -14.31 -24.16 36.03
C ALA A 7 -14.74 -23.23 34.90
N ARG A 8 -13.89 -22.25 34.56
CA ARG A 8 -14.08 -21.45 33.34
C ARG A 8 -13.99 -22.41 32.16
N PRO A 9 -14.98 -22.45 31.25
CA PRO A 9 -14.88 -23.30 30.07
C PRO A 9 -13.64 -22.88 29.28
N HIS A 10 -12.72 -23.83 29.10
CA HIS A 10 -11.60 -23.69 28.18
C HIS A 10 -12.17 -23.69 26.76
N LEU A 11 -12.55 -22.50 26.26
CA LEU A 11 -12.89 -22.33 24.85
C LEU A 11 -11.66 -22.78 24.04
N PRO A 12 -11.82 -23.69 23.06
CA PRO A 12 -10.72 -24.09 22.21
C PRO A 12 -10.17 -22.83 21.55
N ALA A 13 -8.86 -22.59 21.70
CA ALA A 13 -8.20 -21.48 21.05
C ALA A 13 -8.44 -21.60 19.55
N ALA A 14 -9.36 -20.77 19.02
CA ALA A 14 -9.68 -20.75 17.61
C ALA A 14 -8.36 -20.64 16.84
N ARG A 15 -8.06 -21.65 16.02
CA ARG A 15 -6.85 -21.66 15.20
C ARG A 15 -7.12 -20.79 13.99
N TRP A 16 -6.98 -19.48 14.16
CA TRP A 16 -7.06 -18.53 13.05
C TRP A 16 -5.86 -18.78 12.12
N PRO A 17 -6.06 -19.21 10.87
CA PRO A 17 -4.95 -19.36 9.95
C PRO A 17 -4.38 -17.97 9.65
N GLY A 18 -3.06 -17.82 9.76
CA GLY A 18 -2.36 -16.57 9.42
C GLY A 18 -2.56 -16.12 7.96
N ALA A 19 -3.13 -16.99 7.12
CA ALA A 19 -3.51 -16.71 5.73
C ALA A 19 -4.82 -15.92 5.56
N THR A 20 -5.59 -15.71 6.64
CA THR A 20 -6.91 -15.04 6.61
C THR A 20 -6.96 -13.69 5.87
N PRO A 21 -6.04 -12.72 6.09
CA PRO A 21 -6.09 -11.45 5.35
C PRO A 21 -5.82 -11.64 3.85
N TYR A 22 -4.93 -12.55 3.47
CA TYR A 22 -4.62 -12.83 2.06
C TYR A 22 -5.78 -13.56 1.36
N GLY A 23 -6.48 -14.45 2.08
CA GLY A 23 -7.71 -15.06 1.60
C GLY A 23 -8.80 -14.02 1.33
N LEU A 24 -8.95 -13.02 2.19
CA LEU A 24 -9.87 -11.91 1.98
C LEU A 24 -9.47 -11.06 0.77
N ILE A 25 -8.18 -10.71 0.63
CA ILE A 25 -7.70 -9.97 -0.56
C ILE A 25 -8.03 -10.75 -1.84
N ALA A 26 -7.71 -12.05 -1.88
CA ALA A 26 -8.01 -12.89 -3.04
C ALA A 26 -9.51 -12.95 -3.35
N LEU A 27 -10.35 -13.16 -2.33
CA LEU A 27 -11.80 -13.18 -2.46
C LEU A 27 -12.35 -11.85 -3.01
N LEU A 28 -11.91 -10.73 -2.44
CA LEU A 28 -12.34 -9.40 -2.89
C LEU A 28 -11.84 -9.08 -4.30
N THR A 29 -10.62 -9.50 -4.64
CA THR A 29 -10.07 -9.33 -6.00
C THR A 29 -10.89 -10.09 -7.03
N VAL A 30 -11.20 -11.36 -6.75
CA VAL A 30 -12.06 -12.18 -7.62
C VAL A 30 -13.45 -11.57 -7.71
N GLY A 31 -14.04 -11.15 -6.58
CA GLY A 31 -15.32 -10.46 -6.57
C GLY A 31 -15.31 -9.19 -7.43
N LEU A 32 -14.31 -8.34 -7.27
CA LEU A 32 -14.14 -7.14 -8.10
C LEU A 32 -14.07 -7.53 -9.57
N ILE A 33 -13.20 -8.45 -9.98
CA ILE A 33 -13.07 -8.89 -11.39
C ILE A 33 -14.41 -9.42 -11.95
N LEU A 34 -15.12 -10.26 -11.19
CA LEU A 34 -16.37 -10.89 -11.65
C LEU A 34 -17.53 -9.90 -11.75
N PHE A 35 -17.60 -8.93 -10.83
CA PHE A 35 -18.68 -7.95 -10.78
C PHE A 35 -18.31 -6.60 -11.41
N TYR A 36 -17.11 -6.48 -11.98
CA TYR A 36 -16.66 -5.29 -12.68
C TYR A 36 -17.40 -5.15 -14.02
N ALA A 37 -18.49 -4.37 -14.00
CA ALA A 37 -19.40 -4.24 -15.13
C ALA A 37 -19.43 -2.83 -15.76
N GLY A 38 -18.58 -1.90 -15.32
CA GLY A 38 -18.61 -0.49 -15.76
C GLY A 38 -17.29 0.02 -16.33
N PRO A 39 -17.27 1.22 -16.94
CA PRO A 39 -16.04 1.92 -17.25
C PRO A 39 -15.32 2.32 -15.95
N MET A 40 -13.98 2.38 -16.00
CA MET A 40 -13.19 2.90 -14.88
C MET A 40 -13.54 4.36 -14.61
N CYS A 41 -13.20 4.83 -13.40
CA CYS A 41 -13.24 6.26 -13.09
C CYS A 41 -12.58 7.04 -14.25
N PRO A 42 -13.14 8.19 -14.68
CA PRO A 42 -12.60 8.95 -15.81
C PRO A 42 -11.10 9.25 -15.69
N ASP A 43 -10.60 9.46 -14.47
CA ASP A 43 -9.18 9.72 -14.21
C ASP A 43 -8.29 8.51 -14.54
N VAL A 44 -8.72 7.30 -14.18
CA VAL A 44 -8.00 6.05 -14.48
C VAL A 44 -8.13 5.73 -15.96
N SER A 45 -9.32 5.92 -16.56
CA SER A 45 -9.50 5.75 -18.00
C SER A 45 -8.59 6.70 -18.80
N GLY A 46 -8.50 7.97 -18.38
CA GLY A 46 -7.62 8.98 -18.97
C GLY A 46 -6.14 8.65 -18.80
N GLN A 47 -5.76 8.11 -17.62
CA GLN A 47 -4.41 7.60 -17.37
C GLN A 47 -4.01 6.54 -18.40
N PHE A 48 -4.88 5.56 -18.65
CA PHE A 48 -4.62 4.47 -19.61
C PHE A 48 -4.64 4.95 -21.06
N TRP A 49 -5.55 5.87 -21.41
CA TRP A 49 -5.56 6.48 -22.74
C TRP A 49 -4.25 7.23 -23.04
N ILE A 50 -3.74 8.01 -22.09
CA ILE A 50 -2.44 8.69 -22.23
C ILE A 50 -1.29 7.68 -22.28
N ALA A 51 -1.31 6.65 -21.44
CA ALA A 51 -0.31 5.58 -21.49
C ALA A 51 -0.24 4.90 -22.87
N HIS A 52 -1.39 4.63 -23.48
CA HIS A 52 -1.49 4.09 -24.83
C HIS A 52 -0.84 5.02 -25.87
N MET A 53 -1.14 6.32 -25.82
CA MET A 53 -0.50 7.32 -26.68
C MET A 53 1.01 7.40 -26.48
N MET A 54 1.48 7.32 -25.24
CA MET A 54 2.91 7.33 -24.93
C MET A 54 3.64 6.14 -25.56
N ARG A 55 3.02 4.95 -25.56
CA ARG A 55 3.55 3.79 -26.29
C ARG A 55 3.55 3.98 -27.80
N GLY A 56 2.63 4.79 -28.32
CA GLY A 56 2.62 5.27 -29.72
C GLY A 56 3.65 6.36 -30.04
N GLY A 57 4.47 6.77 -29.08
CA GLY A 57 5.55 7.76 -29.27
C GLY A 57 5.23 9.19 -28.83
N VAL A 58 4.04 9.44 -28.27
CA VAL A 58 3.69 10.76 -27.72
C VAL A 58 4.55 11.05 -26.48
N ARG A 59 5.21 12.20 -26.46
CA ARG A 59 6.04 12.62 -25.32
C ARG A 59 5.22 13.46 -24.35
N LEU A 60 5.06 12.94 -23.13
CA LEU A 60 4.37 13.62 -22.04
C LEU A 60 5.06 14.96 -21.70
N TYR A 61 4.26 16.02 -21.49
CA TYR A 61 4.65 17.42 -21.26
C TYR A 61 5.36 18.15 -22.41
N VAL A 62 5.58 17.48 -23.54
CA VAL A 62 6.07 18.13 -24.76
C VAL A 62 4.96 18.19 -25.80
N ASP A 63 4.41 17.03 -26.12
CA ASP A 63 3.35 16.89 -27.12
C ASP A 63 1.95 16.91 -26.47
N PHE A 64 1.86 16.57 -25.17
CA PHE A 64 0.62 16.58 -24.39
C PHE A 64 0.87 17.14 -22.98
N ILE A 65 0.24 18.27 -22.66
CA ILE A 65 0.39 18.95 -21.37
C ILE A 65 -0.65 18.41 -20.38
N GLU A 66 -0.20 18.10 -19.17
CA GLU A 66 -1.03 17.51 -18.12
C GLU A 66 -0.64 18.10 -16.76
N MET A 67 -1.58 18.19 -15.82
CA MET A 67 -1.33 18.70 -14.46
C MET A 67 -0.80 17.62 -13.53
N ASN A 68 -1.13 16.37 -13.83
CA ASN A 68 -0.77 15.23 -12.99
C ASN A 68 0.73 14.90 -13.11
N PRO A 69 1.39 14.38 -12.07
CA PRO A 69 2.80 14.03 -12.13
C PRO A 69 3.11 12.84 -13.10
N PRO A 70 4.26 12.80 -13.77
CA PRO A 70 4.59 11.78 -14.79
C PRO A 70 4.43 10.32 -14.34
N LEU A 71 4.78 10.02 -13.09
CA LEU A 71 4.74 8.66 -12.55
C LEU A 71 3.34 8.05 -12.65
N TRP A 72 2.29 8.87 -12.54
CA TRP A 72 0.91 8.42 -12.72
C TRP A 72 0.73 7.71 -14.07
N PHE A 73 1.22 8.29 -15.16
CA PHE A 73 1.11 7.70 -16.50
C PHE A 73 2.10 6.57 -16.74
N TRP A 74 3.34 6.71 -16.24
CA TRP A 74 4.37 5.68 -16.40
C TRP A 74 3.99 4.34 -15.76
N MET A 75 3.24 4.35 -14.66
CA MET A 75 2.72 3.10 -14.05
C MET A 75 1.67 2.40 -14.91
N ALA A 76 0.91 3.14 -15.72
CA ALA A 76 -0.10 2.55 -16.61
C ALA A 76 0.51 1.96 -17.88
N VAL A 77 1.63 2.50 -18.38
CA VAL A 77 2.34 2.00 -19.58
C VAL A 77 2.60 0.49 -19.58
N PRO A 78 3.21 -0.13 -18.54
CA PRO A 78 3.45 -1.57 -18.55
C PRO A 78 2.16 -2.40 -18.46
N ILE A 79 1.12 -1.86 -17.82
CA ILE A 79 -0.18 -2.54 -17.69
C ILE A 79 -0.93 -2.49 -19.03
N ASP A 80 -0.93 -1.34 -19.69
CA ASP A 80 -1.52 -1.15 -21.02
C ASP A 80 -0.83 -2.04 -22.06
N TRP A 81 0.50 -2.13 -22.02
CA TRP A 81 1.25 -3.05 -22.87
C TRP A 81 0.90 -4.52 -22.57
N ALA A 82 0.80 -4.91 -21.29
CA ALA A 82 0.41 -6.26 -20.91
C ALA A 82 -1.03 -6.58 -21.36
N ALA A 83 -1.94 -5.61 -21.33
CA ALA A 83 -3.30 -5.75 -21.82
C ALA A 83 -3.33 -6.02 -23.33
N GLU A 84 -2.57 -5.25 -24.11
CA GLU A 84 -2.47 -5.46 -25.56
C GLU A 84 -1.92 -6.84 -25.91
N VAL A 85 -0.81 -7.26 -25.28
CA VAL A 85 -0.15 -8.54 -25.61
C VAL A 85 -0.97 -9.74 -25.16
N SER A 86 -1.66 -9.65 -24.01
CA SER A 86 -2.45 -10.76 -23.47
C SER A 86 -3.88 -10.82 -24.02
N GLY A 87 -4.39 -9.73 -24.61
CA GLY A 87 -5.79 -9.56 -24.95
C GLY A 87 -6.72 -9.45 -23.72
N ILE A 88 -6.16 -9.43 -22.51
CA ILE A 88 -6.91 -9.21 -21.28
C ILE A 88 -7.18 -7.72 -21.13
N ARG A 89 -8.42 -7.38 -20.79
CA ARG A 89 -8.84 -6.01 -20.44
C ARG A 89 -7.91 -5.41 -19.38
N TYR A 90 -7.38 -4.20 -19.61
CA TYR A 90 -6.44 -3.55 -18.71
C TYR A 90 -7.04 -3.37 -17.31
N GLU A 91 -8.36 -3.20 -17.20
CA GLU A 91 -9.09 -3.07 -15.94
C GLU A 91 -8.81 -4.24 -14.99
N TYR A 92 -8.81 -5.48 -15.51
CA TYR A 92 -8.55 -6.66 -14.70
C TYR A 92 -7.09 -6.73 -14.26
N LEU A 93 -6.17 -6.29 -15.12
CA LEU A 93 -4.74 -6.23 -14.80
C LEU A 93 -4.44 -5.17 -13.74
N VAL A 94 -5.12 -4.02 -13.79
CA VAL A 94 -5.00 -2.98 -12.75
C VAL A 94 -5.54 -3.48 -11.42
N ILE A 95 -6.74 -4.06 -11.40
CA ILE A 95 -7.32 -4.63 -10.17
C ILE A 95 -6.36 -5.64 -9.55
N ALA A 96 -5.77 -6.53 -10.36
CA ALA A 96 -4.78 -7.50 -9.89
C ALA A 96 -3.48 -6.84 -9.39
N ALA A 97 -2.97 -5.81 -10.08
CA ALA A 97 -1.78 -5.07 -9.67
C ALA A 97 -1.99 -4.33 -8.34
N VAL A 98 -3.15 -3.69 -8.16
CA VAL A 98 -3.52 -3.01 -6.91
C VAL A 98 -3.70 -4.02 -5.78
N ALA A 99 -4.35 -5.16 -6.03
CA ALA A 99 -4.44 -6.23 -5.04
C ALA A 99 -3.06 -6.76 -4.61
N LEU A 100 -2.12 -6.88 -5.55
CA LEU A 100 -0.73 -7.27 -5.26
C LEU A 100 0.00 -6.20 -4.43
N ALA A 101 -0.22 -4.92 -4.74
CA ALA A 101 0.34 -3.81 -3.95
C ALA A 101 -0.21 -3.81 -2.51
N ILE A 102 -1.51 -4.01 -2.34
CA ILE A 102 -2.16 -4.16 -1.03
C ILE A 102 -1.60 -5.37 -0.28
N ALA A 103 -1.49 -6.52 -0.93
CA ALA A 103 -0.92 -7.73 -0.31
C ALA A 103 0.52 -7.50 0.14
N SER A 104 1.32 -6.78 -0.64
CA SER A 104 2.69 -6.41 -0.31
C SER A 104 2.76 -5.45 0.89
N ALA A 105 1.89 -4.44 0.93
CA ALA A 105 1.78 -3.51 2.06
C ALA A 105 1.34 -4.23 3.35
N VAL A 106 0.30 -5.06 3.27
CA VAL A 106 -0.19 -5.90 4.38
C VAL A 106 0.91 -6.83 4.88
N ARG A 107 1.71 -7.41 3.96
CA ARG A 107 2.83 -8.28 4.29
C ARG A 107 3.96 -7.56 5.03
N ALA A 108 4.23 -6.31 4.66
CA ALA A 108 5.20 -5.47 5.36
C ALA A 108 4.68 -5.09 6.75
N ILE A 109 3.42 -4.65 6.85
CA ILE A 109 2.75 -4.31 8.12
C ILE A 109 2.74 -5.52 9.06
N ASP A 110 2.39 -6.71 8.57
CA ASP A 110 2.41 -7.96 9.34
C ASP A 110 3.78 -8.23 9.99
N ARG A 111 4.89 -7.88 9.32
CA ARG A 111 6.24 -8.02 9.89
C ARG A 111 6.61 -6.97 10.92
N LEU A 112 5.88 -5.86 10.94
CA LEU A 112 6.12 -4.71 11.80
C LEU A 112 5.18 -4.66 13.00
N LEU A 113 4.11 -5.46 13.05
CA LEU A 113 3.17 -5.45 14.18
C LEU A 113 3.70 -6.28 15.36
N PRO A 114 3.67 -5.75 16.59
CA PRO A 114 4.12 -6.46 17.80
C PRO A 114 3.02 -7.32 18.43
N PHE A 115 1.84 -7.38 17.83
CA PHE A 115 0.66 -7.98 18.44
C PHE A 115 0.69 -9.51 18.46
N GLY A 116 0.00 -10.09 19.44
CA GLY A 116 -0.38 -11.50 19.42
C GLY A 116 -1.28 -11.83 18.22
N ARG A 117 -1.43 -13.12 17.91
CA ARG A 117 -2.08 -13.60 16.67
C ARG A 117 -3.44 -12.96 16.38
N LEU A 118 -4.38 -12.97 17.34
CA LEU A 118 -5.74 -12.49 17.10
C LEU A 118 -5.81 -10.97 16.84
N PRO A 119 -5.30 -10.09 17.74
CA PRO A 119 -5.31 -8.64 17.47
C PRO A 119 -4.57 -8.27 16.18
N LYS A 120 -3.49 -8.99 15.85
CA LYS A 120 -2.76 -8.83 14.60
C LYS A 120 -3.66 -9.13 13.39
N THR A 121 -4.31 -10.29 13.38
CA THR A 121 -5.22 -10.69 12.29
C THR A 121 -6.36 -9.69 12.14
N LEU A 122 -7.01 -9.27 13.24
CA LEU A 122 -8.09 -8.28 13.20
C LEU A 122 -7.62 -6.93 12.64
N PHE A 123 -6.44 -6.47 13.05
CA PHE A 123 -5.84 -5.25 12.50
C PHE A 123 -5.55 -5.38 11.00
N LEU A 124 -4.98 -6.49 10.55
CA LEU A 124 -4.70 -6.69 9.12
C LEU A 124 -5.98 -6.81 8.29
N LEU A 125 -7.03 -7.46 8.82
CA LEU A 125 -8.35 -7.50 8.17
C LEU A 125 -8.95 -6.10 8.07
N PHE A 126 -8.81 -5.29 9.11
CA PHE A 126 -9.23 -3.88 9.09
C PHE A 126 -8.47 -3.07 8.04
N VAL A 127 -7.15 -3.24 7.94
CA VAL A 127 -6.32 -2.62 6.89
C VAL A 127 -6.80 -3.05 5.50
N VAL A 128 -7.05 -4.35 5.27
CA VAL A 128 -7.57 -4.85 3.99
C VAL A 128 -8.94 -4.23 3.68
N ALA A 129 -9.84 -4.13 4.65
CA ALA A 129 -11.14 -3.50 4.46
C ALA A 129 -11.02 -2.02 4.08
N ILE A 130 -10.13 -1.26 4.73
CA ILE A 130 -9.87 0.15 4.39
C ILE A 130 -9.29 0.27 2.98
N LEU A 131 -8.40 -0.63 2.56
CA LEU A 131 -7.73 -0.51 1.26
C LEU A 131 -8.53 -1.11 0.10
N MET A 132 -9.46 -2.04 0.33
CA MET A 132 -10.23 -2.67 -0.77
C MET A 132 -11.69 -2.25 -0.83
N ILE A 133 -12.31 -1.89 0.30
CA ILE A 133 -13.75 -1.62 0.37
C ILE A 133 -14.02 -0.12 0.46
N MET A 134 -13.29 0.59 1.33
CA MET A 134 -13.50 2.00 1.58
C MET A 134 -13.29 2.93 0.36
N PRO A 135 -12.33 2.69 -0.55
CA PRO A 135 -12.10 3.61 -1.66
C PRO A 135 -13.34 3.75 -2.55
N ALA A 136 -14.18 2.71 -2.64
CA ALA A 136 -15.40 2.68 -3.43
C ALA A 136 -15.20 3.24 -4.85
N ARG A 137 -15.56 4.51 -5.09
CA ARG A 137 -15.40 5.19 -6.39
C ARG A 137 -13.98 5.66 -6.69
N ASP A 138 -13.15 5.79 -5.66
CA ASP A 138 -11.75 6.23 -5.73
C ASP A 138 -10.79 5.03 -5.77
N PHE A 139 -11.32 3.83 -6.01
CA PHE A 139 -10.50 2.64 -6.24
C PHE A 139 -9.54 2.93 -7.40
N GLU A 140 -8.27 2.53 -7.23
CA GLU A 140 -7.16 2.74 -8.18
C GLU A 140 -6.71 4.20 -8.42
N GLN A 141 -7.34 5.21 -7.80
CA GLN A 141 -6.85 6.59 -7.91
C GLN A 141 -5.50 6.79 -7.22
N ARG A 142 -4.82 7.89 -7.56
CA ARG A 142 -3.49 8.25 -7.03
C ARG A 142 -3.46 8.33 -5.51
N GLU A 143 -4.50 8.90 -4.92
CA GLU A 143 -4.69 9.06 -3.48
C GLU A 143 -4.70 7.68 -2.80
N HIS A 144 -5.41 6.75 -3.41
CA HIS A 144 -5.51 5.39 -2.93
C HIS A 144 -4.18 4.65 -3.06
N LEU A 145 -3.50 4.74 -4.22
CA LEU A 145 -2.17 4.14 -4.40
C LEU A 145 -1.12 4.73 -3.45
N ALA A 146 -1.14 6.04 -3.24
CA ALA A 146 -0.27 6.72 -2.30
C ALA A 146 -0.53 6.27 -0.85
N LEU A 147 -1.78 6.03 -0.48
CA LEU A 147 -2.14 5.46 0.82
C LEU A 147 -1.61 4.02 0.97
N ILE A 148 -1.82 3.16 -0.03
CA ILE A 148 -1.31 1.77 -0.02
C ILE A 148 0.21 1.76 0.17
N ALA A 149 0.92 2.60 -0.59
CA ALA A 149 2.36 2.63 -0.60
C ALA A 149 2.96 3.30 0.65
N GLY A 150 2.30 4.33 1.19
CA GLY A 150 2.73 5.06 2.37
C GLY A 150 2.40 4.38 3.70
N LEU A 151 1.31 3.62 3.80
CA LEU A 151 0.82 3.06 5.07
C LEU A 151 1.89 2.24 5.83
N PRO A 152 2.68 1.35 5.20
CA PRO A 152 3.72 0.59 5.90
C PRO A 152 4.77 1.46 6.58
N TYR A 153 5.05 2.67 6.07
CA TYR A 153 6.02 3.59 6.65
C TYR A 153 5.58 4.11 8.02
N PHE A 154 4.29 4.43 8.19
CA PHE A 154 3.76 4.86 9.48
C PHE A 154 3.88 3.76 10.55
N ILE A 155 3.62 2.51 10.16
CA ILE A 155 3.77 1.35 11.07
C ILE A 155 5.25 1.09 11.38
N LEU A 156 6.13 1.28 10.39
CA LEU A 156 7.58 1.16 10.58
C LEU A 156 8.08 2.23 11.56
N ALA A 157 7.63 3.48 11.42
CA ALA A 157 7.97 4.57 12.32
C ALA A 157 7.52 4.26 13.77
N ALA A 158 6.32 3.72 13.95
CA ALA A 158 5.87 3.25 15.26
C ALA A 158 6.78 2.13 15.82
N ALA A 159 7.23 1.19 14.98
CA ALA A 159 8.20 0.17 15.40
C ALA A 159 9.55 0.77 15.82
N ARG A 160 10.04 1.79 15.11
CA ARG A 160 11.26 2.52 15.48
C ARG A 160 11.09 3.25 16.82
N ARG A 161 9.94 3.89 17.02
CA ARG A 161 9.60 4.57 18.28
C ARG A 161 9.69 3.64 19.48
N ASP A 162 9.22 2.42 19.34
CA ASP A 162 9.24 1.37 20.36
C ASP A 162 10.63 0.71 20.54
N GLY A 163 11.65 1.15 19.79
CA GLY A 163 12.97 0.54 19.79
C GLY A 163 13.01 -0.87 19.17
N ARG A 164 11.97 -1.27 18.42
CA ARG A 164 11.86 -2.62 17.86
C ARG A 164 12.80 -2.78 16.67
N PRO A 165 13.51 -3.92 16.56
CA PRO A 165 14.44 -4.14 15.46
C PRO A 165 13.69 -4.27 14.14
N VAL A 166 14.13 -3.53 13.13
CA VAL A 166 13.63 -3.62 11.75
C VAL A 166 14.80 -3.98 10.86
N THR A 167 14.68 -5.08 10.11
CA THR A 167 15.72 -5.51 9.18
C THR A 167 15.94 -4.45 8.09
N PRO A 168 17.19 -4.17 7.67
CA PRO A 168 17.47 -3.17 6.63
C PRO A 168 16.71 -3.42 5.32
N ARG A 169 16.56 -4.69 4.90
CA ARG A 169 15.81 -5.06 3.69
C ARG A 169 14.36 -4.60 3.74
N LEU A 170 13.66 -4.88 4.85
CA LEU A 170 12.28 -4.45 5.04
C LEU A 170 12.17 -2.92 5.08
N ALA A 171 13.11 -2.25 5.74
CA ALA A 171 13.16 -0.80 5.81
C ALA A 171 13.34 -0.15 4.43
N VAL A 172 14.25 -0.67 3.60
CA VAL A 172 14.43 -0.20 2.23
C VAL A 172 13.16 -0.41 1.41
N LEU A 173 12.54 -1.61 1.47
CA LEU A 173 11.29 -1.87 0.74
C LEU A 173 10.17 -0.91 1.13
N VAL A 174 9.97 -0.68 2.44
CA VAL A 174 8.97 0.27 2.95
C VAL A 174 9.29 1.70 2.52
N GLY A 175 10.56 2.10 2.59
CA GLY A 175 11.02 3.42 2.14
C GLY A 175 10.79 3.63 0.64
N THR A 176 11.09 2.64 -0.19
CA THR A 176 10.84 2.66 -1.63
C THR A 176 9.35 2.81 -1.93
N PHE A 177 8.49 2.01 -1.28
CA PHE A 177 7.04 2.12 -1.45
C PHE A 177 6.54 3.51 -1.06
N ALA A 178 6.95 4.02 0.10
CA ALA A 178 6.56 5.35 0.53
C ALA A 178 7.07 6.44 -0.42
N GLY A 179 8.28 6.30 -0.97
CA GLY A 179 8.82 7.20 -1.99
C GLY A 179 7.96 7.24 -3.26
N ILE A 180 7.53 6.07 -3.76
CA ILE A 180 6.60 5.97 -4.90
C ILE A 180 5.29 6.69 -4.58
N GLY A 181 4.71 6.46 -3.39
CA GLY A 181 3.49 7.12 -2.96
C GLY A 181 3.61 8.64 -2.89
N LEU A 182 4.74 9.16 -2.42
CA LEU A 182 5.02 10.59 -2.39
C LEU A 182 5.20 11.18 -3.80
N SER A 183 5.89 10.48 -4.70
CA SER A 183 6.03 10.91 -6.10
C SER A 183 4.69 10.96 -6.84
N LEU A 184 3.73 10.10 -6.48
CA LEU A 184 2.36 10.15 -7.02
C LEU A 184 1.56 11.36 -6.53
N LYS A 185 1.75 11.75 -5.27
CA LYS A 185 1.06 12.89 -4.68
C LYS A 185 2.01 13.66 -3.74
N PRO A 186 2.81 14.60 -4.28
CA PRO A 186 3.83 15.32 -3.50
C PRO A 186 3.28 16.05 -2.27
N HIS A 187 2.03 16.50 -2.32
CA HIS A 187 1.32 17.11 -1.19
C HIS A 187 1.27 16.22 0.07
N PHE A 188 1.39 14.90 -0.07
CA PHE A 188 1.41 13.96 1.06
C PHE A 188 2.75 13.92 1.80
N PHE A 189 3.75 14.68 1.37
CA PHE A 189 5.04 14.82 2.07
C PHE A 189 4.89 15.32 3.52
N ALA A 190 3.82 16.07 3.80
CA ALA A 190 3.47 16.50 5.15
C ALA A 190 3.33 15.32 6.13
N GLY A 191 2.79 14.18 5.70
CA GLY A 191 2.61 13.00 6.55
C GLY A 191 3.94 12.47 7.10
N PRO A 192 4.88 12.05 6.24
CA PRO A 192 6.20 11.61 6.67
C PRO A 192 6.99 12.68 7.44
N MET A 193 6.89 13.96 7.06
CA MET A 193 7.50 15.04 7.83
C MET A 193 6.99 15.10 9.28
N LEU A 194 5.68 15.05 9.48
CA LEU A 194 5.10 15.09 10.83
C LEU A 194 5.50 13.86 11.65
N VAL A 195 5.58 12.69 11.02
CA VAL A 195 6.08 11.46 11.66
C VAL A 195 7.53 11.61 12.07
N GLU A 196 8.36 12.22 11.23
CA GLU A 196 9.78 12.43 11.52
C GLU A 196 10.01 13.46 12.62
N LEU A 197 9.22 14.55 12.63
CA LEU A 197 9.20 15.50 13.75
C LEU A 197 8.75 14.82 15.05
N TRP A 198 7.72 13.98 14.98
CA TRP A 198 7.30 13.18 16.13
C TRP A 198 8.43 12.25 16.61
N LEU A 199 9.08 11.50 15.73
CA LEU A 199 10.20 10.62 16.08
C LEU A 199 11.38 11.40 16.68
N LEU A 200 11.71 12.57 16.13
CA LEU A 200 12.74 13.46 16.66
C LEU A 200 12.44 13.85 18.12
N THR A 201 11.20 14.28 18.41
CA THR A 201 10.81 14.64 19.78
C THR A 201 10.80 13.44 20.72
N ALA A 202 10.48 12.25 20.20
CA ALA A 202 10.22 11.08 21.00
C ALA A 202 11.48 10.23 21.28
N LEU A 203 12.43 10.20 20.34
CA LEU A 203 13.73 9.51 20.47
C LEU A 203 14.87 10.46 20.91
N ARG A 204 14.71 11.77 20.73
CA ARG A 204 15.70 12.80 21.14
C ARG A 204 17.09 12.51 20.58
N ARG A 205 18.09 12.25 21.44
CA ARG A 205 19.50 12.02 21.04
C ARG A 205 19.69 10.73 20.23
N ASP A 206 18.77 9.78 20.34
CA ASP A 206 18.83 8.51 19.61
C ASP A 206 18.21 8.61 18.20
N TRP A 207 17.56 9.74 17.88
CA TRP A 207 17.03 9.97 16.55
C TRP A 207 18.16 10.12 15.53
N ARG A 208 17.99 9.47 14.38
CA ARG A 208 18.90 9.58 13.24
C ARG A 208 18.10 9.94 12.00
N PRO A 209 18.48 11.01 11.26
CA PRO A 209 17.81 11.37 10.02
C PRO A 209 18.07 10.34 8.92
N MET A 210 19.28 9.80 8.88
CA MET A 210 19.72 8.84 7.87
C MET A 210 19.42 7.41 8.35
N ARG A 211 18.31 6.87 7.89
CA ARG A 211 17.88 5.48 8.08
C ARG A 211 17.64 4.82 6.73
N PRO A 212 17.72 3.49 6.62
CA PRO A 212 17.50 2.81 5.34
C PRO A 212 16.16 3.18 4.68
N GLU A 213 15.09 3.30 5.48
CA GLU A 213 13.77 3.73 4.99
C GLU A 213 13.73 5.18 4.49
N THR A 214 14.39 6.13 5.18
CA THR A 214 14.38 7.55 4.79
C THR A 214 15.28 7.81 3.59
N LEU A 215 16.42 7.11 3.52
CA LEU A 215 17.32 7.17 2.37
C LEU A 215 16.68 6.57 1.12
N ALA A 216 16.02 5.42 1.23
CA ALA A 216 15.31 4.81 0.10
C ALA A 216 14.15 5.69 -0.39
N MET A 217 13.38 6.26 0.54
CA MET A 217 12.31 7.20 0.20
C MET A 217 12.84 8.44 -0.51
N ALA A 218 13.87 9.09 0.05
CA ALA A 218 14.49 10.26 -0.55
C ALA A 218 15.10 9.95 -1.93
N ALA A 219 15.73 8.79 -2.09
CA ALA A 219 16.29 8.38 -3.37
C ALA A 219 15.21 8.23 -4.45
N ILE A 220 14.06 7.61 -4.14
CA ILE A 220 12.96 7.51 -5.11
C ILE A 220 12.38 8.87 -5.46
N VAL A 221 12.18 9.75 -4.47
CA VAL A 221 11.65 11.09 -4.72
C VAL A 221 12.64 11.94 -5.51
N ALA A 222 13.96 11.78 -5.31
CA ALA A 222 14.99 12.53 -6.03
C ALA A 222 15.29 12.00 -7.44
N LEU A 223 15.08 10.70 -7.68
CA LEU A 223 15.21 10.09 -9.01
C LEU A 223 14.02 10.39 -9.92
N TYR A 224 12.91 10.84 -9.33
CA TYR A 224 11.69 11.21 -10.01
C TYR A 224 11.73 12.66 -10.49
#